data_AF-A0A2S5LAY3-F1
#
_entry.id   AF-A0A2S5LAY3-F1
#
_cell.length_a   1.000
_cell.length_b   1.000
_cell.length_c   1.000
_cell.angle_alpha   90.00
_cell.angle_beta   90.00
_cell.angle_gamma   90.00
#
_symmetry.space_group_name_H-M   'P 1'
#
loop_
_entity.id
_entity.type
_entity.pdbx_description
1 polymer ?
#
loop_
_entity_poly.entity_id
_entity_poly.type
_entity_poly.pdbx_seq_one_letter_code
_entity_poly.pdbx_strand_id
1 'polypeptide(L)'
;MLNFIFKTIFKFFGILSLPSLHRLGAALGWIIYYCSPKSAVTIKNNIKTSSLAINSAQFKQILNASIAETGKAVLETMAIWQKKEADILPLVRQVHGWKIVKDALKRGKGIIFLTPHLGCFEITS
;
A
#
# COMPACT_ATOMS: atom_id res chain seq x y z
N MET A 1 -18.66 -10.22 19.55
CA MET A 1 -19.30 -9.87 18.26
C MET A 1 -18.35 -9.12 17.33
N LEU A 2 -17.76 -7.99 17.75
CA LEU A 2 -16.87 -7.16 16.91
C LEU A 2 -15.63 -7.90 16.37
N ASN A 3 -14.96 -8.70 17.21
CA ASN A 3 -13.78 -9.49 16.79
C ASN A 3 -14.11 -10.53 15.71
N PHE A 4 -15.33 -11.09 15.74
CA PHE A 4 -15.79 -12.05 14.75
C PHE A 4 -16.01 -11.37 13.39
N ILE A 5 -16.58 -10.17 13.39
CA ILE A 5 -16.79 -9.35 12.20
C ILE A 5 -15.44 -9.00 11.57
N PHE A 6 -14.50 -8.46 12.35
CA PHE A 6 -13.16 -8.12 11.85
C PHE A 6 -12.43 -9.32 11.23
N LYS A 7 -12.42 -10.46 11.93
CA LYS A 7 -11.82 -11.69 11.42
C LYS A 7 -12.44 -12.16 10.11
N THR A 8 -13.77 -12.05 10.01
CA THR A 8 -14.51 -12.45 8.80
C THR A 8 -14.19 -11.55 7.62
N ILE A 9 -14.12 -10.23 7.84
CA ILE A 9 -13.76 -9.24 6.82
C ILE A 9 -12.34 -9.50 6.30
N PHE A 10 -11.38 -9.71 7.20
CA PHE A 10 -9.99 -9.93 6.80
C PHE A 10 -9.86 -11.24 6.03
N LYS A 11 -10.50 -12.31 6.51
CA LYS A 11 -10.51 -13.60 5.80
C LYS A 11 -11.12 -13.48 4.40
N PHE A 12 -12.18 -12.67 4.24
CA PHE A 12 -12.78 -12.40 2.93
C PHE A 12 -11.78 -11.75 1.97
N PHE A 13 -11.05 -10.72 2.40
CA PHE A 13 -10.02 -10.09 1.55
C PHE A 13 -8.80 -11.00 1.34
N GLY A 14 -8.44 -11.83 2.31
CA GLY A 14 -7.31 -12.77 2.23
C GLY A 14 -7.44 -13.83 1.14
N ILE A 15 -8.67 -14.23 0.77
CA ILE A 15 -8.91 -15.21 -0.29
C ILE A 15 -9.03 -14.61 -1.69
N LEU A 16 -9.12 -13.28 -1.81
CA LEU A 16 -9.24 -12.63 -3.12
C LEU A 16 -7.91 -12.68 -3.88
N SER A 17 -8.01 -12.71 -5.22
CA SER A 17 -6.87 -12.52 -6.11
C SER A 17 -6.41 -11.06 -6.10
N LEU A 18 -5.12 -10.84 -6.36
CA LEU A 18 -4.52 -9.50 -6.35
C LEU A 18 -5.23 -8.50 -7.30
N PRO A 19 -5.63 -8.85 -8.54
CA PRO A 19 -6.37 -7.94 -9.41
C PRO A 19 -7.75 -7.54 -8.84
N SER A 20 -8.40 -8.44 -8.11
CA SER A 20 -9.68 -8.15 -7.46
C SER A 20 -9.49 -7.22 -6.27
N LEU A 21 -8.45 -7.43 -5.45
CA LEU A 21 -8.05 -6.51 -4.39
C LEU A 21 -7.74 -5.12 -4.95
N HIS A 22 -7.00 -5.02 -6.06
CA HIS A 22 -6.67 -3.73 -6.66
C HIS A 22 -7.91 -2.98 -7.15
N ARG A 23 -8.89 -3.66 -7.74
CA ARG A 23 -10.13 -3.05 -8.22
C ARG A 23 -10.99 -2.54 -7.05
N LEU A 24 -11.19 -3.38 -6.04
CA LEU A 24 -11.93 -3.01 -4.84
C LEU A 24 -11.22 -1.92 -4.06
N GLY A 25 -9.89 -1.99 -3.98
CA GLY A 25 -9.05 -1.03 -3.27
C GLY A 25 -9.07 0.33 -3.96
N ALA A 26 -8.98 0.37 -5.28
CA ALA A 26 -9.13 1.62 -6.03
C ALA A 26 -10.50 2.28 -5.77
N ALA A 27 -11.58 1.48 -5.79
CA ALA A 27 -12.91 1.98 -5.47
C ALA A 27 -13.01 2.49 -4.02
N LEU A 28 -12.47 1.74 -3.06
CA LEU A 28 -12.39 2.14 -1.66
C LEU A 28 -11.65 3.46 -1.48
N GLY A 29 -10.53 3.66 -2.17
CA GLY A 29 -9.76 4.89 -2.15
C GLY A 29 -10.61 6.11 -2.54
N TRP A 30 -11.39 5.97 -3.62
CA TRP A 30 -12.34 7.01 -4.05
C TRP A 30 -13.46 7.25 -3.04
N ILE A 31 -14.03 6.19 -2.45
CA ILE A 31 -15.04 6.32 -1.39
C ILE A 31 -14.46 7.12 -0.22
N ILE A 32 -13.26 6.75 0.26
CA ILE A 32 -12.58 7.46 1.37
C ILE A 32 -12.36 8.93 1.00
N TYR A 33 -11.89 9.20 -0.22
CA TYR A 33 -11.63 10.56 -0.68
C TYR A 33 -12.91 11.43 -0.69
N TYR A 34 -14.04 10.90 -1.15
CA TYR A 34 -15.31 11.65 -1.17
C TYR A 34 -15.98 11.74 0.20
N CYS A 35 -15.85 10.73 1.05
CA CYS A 35 -16.46 10.71 2.38
C CYS A 35 -15.63 11.44 3.45
N SER A 36 -14.35 11.74 3.18
CA SER A 36 -13.46 12.40 4.14
C SER A 36 -12.88 13.71 3.56
N PRO A 37 -13.55 14.86 3.81
CA PRO A 37 -13.06 16.17 3.36
C PRO A 37 -11.63 16.47 3.84
N LYS A 38 -11.29 16.06 5.07
CA LYS A 38 -9.95 16.22 5.64
C LYS A 38 -8.90 15.45 4.82
N SER A 39 -9.19 14.20 4.45
CA SER A 39 -8.29 13.38 3.62
C SER A 39 -8.09 14.03 2.25
N ALA A 40 -9.19 14.48 1.62
CA ALA A 40 -9.16 15.12 0.32
C ALA A 40 -8.34 16.42 0.29
N VAL A 41 -8.39 17.22 1.35
CA VAL A 41 -7.54 18.42 1.48
C VAL A 41 -6.08 18.04 1.68
N THR A 42 -5.81 17.06 2.56
CA THR A 42 -4.46 16.62 2.90
C THR A 42 -3.71 16.12 1.68
N ILE A 43 -4.30 15.22 0.89
CA ILE A 43 -3.67 14.66 -0.31
C ILE A 43 -3.36 15.73 -1.36
N LYS A 44 -4.27 16.70 -1.56
CA LYS A 44 -4.06 17.81 -2.49
C LYS A 44 -2.91 18.71 -2.03
N ASN A 45 -2.86 19.04 -0.74
CA ASN A 45 -1.80 19.88 -0.19
C ASN A 45 -0.44 19.18 -0.27
N ASN A 46 -0.38 17.88 0.05
CA ASN A 46 0.86 17.12 -0.07
C ASN A 46 1.39 17.09 -1.51
N ILE A 47 0.52 16.90 -2.51
CA ILE A 47 0.93 16.93 -3.93
C ILE A 47 1.40 18.33 -4.35
N LYS A 48 0.75 19.40 -3.87
CA LYS A 48 1.18 20.78 -4.16
C LYS A 48 2.55 21.06 -3.55
N THR A 49 2.74 20.73 -2.28
CA THR A 49 3.99 21.01 -1.55
C THR A 49 5.15 20.15 -2.04
N SER A 50 4.90 18.92 -2.50
CA SER A 50 5.96 18.05 -3.02
C SER A 50 6.56 18.52 -4.34
N SER A 51 5.94 19.48 -5.03
CA SER A 51 6.38 19.99 -6.34
C SER A 51 6.50 18.90 -7.42
N LEU A 52 5.81 17.77 -7.25
CA LEU A 52 5.81 16.65 -8.21
C LEU A 52 4.97 16.93 -9.46
N ALA A 53 4.01 17.85 -9.36
CA ALA A 53 3.13 18.22 -10.46
C ALA A 53 3.57 19.54 -11.09
N ILE A 54 4.03 19.51 -12.33
CA ILE A 54 4.47 20.69 -13.10
C ILE A 54 3.31 21.46 -13.73
N ASN A 55 2.14 20.83 -13.85
CA ASN A 55 0.93 21.43 -14.42
C ASN A 55 -0.35 20.78 -13.84
N SER A 56 -1.50 21.35 -14.18
CA SER A 56 -2.81 20.89 -13.70
C SER A 56 -3.19 19.49 -14.17
N ALA A 57 -2.78 19.09 -15.37
CA ALA A 57 -3.04 17.75 -15.89
C ALA A 57 -2.27 16.69 -15.09
N GLN A 58 -0.99 16.92 -14.84
CA GLN A 58 -0.14 16.04 -14.03
C GLN A 58 -0.61 16.02 -12.58
N PHE A 59 -1.04 17.16 -12.03
CA PHE A 59 -1.63 17.22 -10.69
C PHE A 59 -2.84 16.28 -10.58
N LYS A 60 -3.75 16.31 -11.56
CA LYS A 60 -4.93 15.43 -11.58
C LYS A 60 -4.54 13.96 -11.74
N GLN A 61 -3.55 13.65 -12.57
CA GLN A 61 -3.04 12.28 -12.73
C GLN A 61 -2.47 11.73 -11.42
N ILE A 62 -1.58 12.49 -10.77
CA ILE A 62 -0.97 12.10 -9.49
C ILE A 62 -2.05 11.98 -8.41
N LEU A 63 -3.00 12.92 -8.35
CA LEU A 63 -4.10 12.86 -7.40
C LEU A 63 -4.93 11.58 -7.57
N ASN A 64 -5.37 11.30 -8.79
CA ASN A 64 -6.19 10.12 -9.08
C ASN A 64 -5.44 8.81 -8.77
N ALA A 65 -4.15 8.74 -9.13
CA ALA A 65 -3.31 7.60 -8.83
C ALA A 65 -3.15 7.42 -7.32
N SER A 66 -2.75 8.47 -6.59
CA SER A 66 -2.56 8.42 -5.14
C SER A 66 -3.86 8.04 -4.39
N ILE A 67 -5.03 8.51 -4.84
CA ILE A 67 -6.32 8.09 -4.27
C ILE A 67 -6.51 6.57 -4.45
N ALA A 68 -6.33 6.07 -5.67
CA ALA A 68 -6.51 4.66 -5.96
C ALA A 68 -5.50 3.78 -5.21
N GLU A 69 -4.21 4.10 -5.28
CA GLU A 69 -3.14 3.35 -4.61
C GLU A 69 -3.29 3.35 -3.08
N THR A 70 -3.78 4.44 -2.47
CA THR A 70 -4.05 4.47 -1.03
C THR A 70 -5.07 3.41 -0.63
N GLY A 71 -6.17 3.29 -1.38
CA GLY A 71 -7.19 2.29 -1.09
C GLY A 71 -6.74 0.86 -1.39
N LYS A 72 -5.89 0.66 -2.42
CA LYS A 72 -5.25 -0.63 -2.69
C LYS A 72 -4.37 -1.08 -1.53
N ALA A 73 -3.49 -0.19 -1.03
CA ALA A 73 -2.61 -0.49 0.10
C ALA A 73 -3.40 -0.95 1.34
N VAL A 74 -4.54 -0.32 1.65
CA VAL A 74 -5.41 -0.74 2.77
C VAL A 74 -5.91 -2.18 2.60
N LEU A 75 -6.44 -2.53 1.43
CA LEU A 75 -6.95 -3.89 1.20
C LEU A 75 -5.84 -4.93 1.04
N GLU A 76 -4.72 -4.56 0.44
CA GLU A 76 -3.52 -5.39 0.36
C GLU A 76 -3.01 -5.75 1.76
N THR A 77 -2.92 -4.79 2.68
CA THR A 77 -2.55 -5.02 4.08
C THR A 77 -3.50 -6.01 4.77
N MET A 78 -4.82 -5.80 4.64
CA MET A 78 -5.81 -6.73 5.21
C MET A 78 -5.67 -8.15 4.66
N ALA A 79 -5.32 -8.28 3.37
CA ALA A 79 -5.14 -9.57 2.73
C ALA A 79 -3.82 -10.25 3.10
N ILE A 80 -2.70 -9.50 3.13
CA ILE A 80 -1.36 -10.01 3.45
C ILE A 80 -1.33 -10.65 4.83
N TRP A 81 -1.95 -10.02 5.83
CA TRP A 81 -2.03 -10.57 7.19
C TRP A 81 -2.82 -11.89 7.31
N GLN A 82 -3.47 -12.35 6.25
CA GLN A 82 -4.16 -13.64 6.20
C GLN A 82 -3.46 -14.70 5.34
N LYS A 83 -2.45 -14.31 4.55
CA LYS A 83 -1.76 -15.19 3.62
C LYS A 83 -0.48 -15.76 4.25
N LYS A 84 -0.07 -16.95 3.81
CA LYS A 84 1.22 -17.52 4.20
C LYS A 84 2.32 -16.95 3.30
N GLU A 85 3.56 -16.94 3.78
CA GLU A 85 4.71 -16.49 2.99
C GLU A 85 4.80 -17.19 1.62
N ALA A 86 4.52 -18.49 1.57
CA ALA A 86 4.52 -19.27 0.33
C ALA A 86 3.52 -18.75 -0.73
N ASP A 87 2.43 -18.10 -0.31
CA ASP A 87 1.44 -17.49 -1.20
C ASP A 87 1.83 -16.07 -1.63
N ILE A 88 2.63 -15.36 -0.82
CA ILE A 88 3.01 -13.96 -1.00
C ILE A 88 4.31 -13.82 -1.80
N LEU A 89 5.34 -14.59 -1.47
CA LEU A 89 6.66 -14.50 -2.10
C LEU A 89 6.61 -14.60 -3.64
N PRO A 90 5.77 -15.44 -4.27
CA PRO A 90 5.64 -15.48 -5.73
C PRO A 90 5.08 -14.19 -6.36
N LEU A 91 4.46 -13.30 -5.58
CA LEU A 91 3.97 -12.00 -6.04
C LEU A 91 5.11 -10.98 -6.17
N VAL A 92 6.24 -11.17 -5.47
CA VAL A 92 7.42 -10.30 -5.58
C VAL A 92 8.11 -10.56 -6.92
N ARG A 93 8.03 -9.57 -7.82
CA ARG A 93 8.58 -9.72 -9.17
C ARG A 93 10.05 -9.29 -9.27
N GLN A 94 10.43 -8.25 -8.54
CA GLN A 94 11.75 -7.63 -8.64
C GLN A 94 12.15 -7.06 -7.28
N VAL A 95 13.45 -7.16 -6.96
CA VAL A 95 14.05 -6.55 -5.76
C VAL A 95 15.29 -5.78 -6.21
N HIS A 96 15.31 -4.47 -5.96
CA HIS A 96 16.44 -3.62 -6.26
C HIS A 96 17.35 -3.47 -5.03
N GLY A 97 18.68 -3.47 -5.23
CA GLY A 97 19.63 -3.20 -4.14
C GLY A 97 19.88 -4.34 -3.14
N TRP A 98 19.44 -5.58 -3.41
CA TRP A 98 19.60 -6.72 -2.47
C TRP A 98 21.05 -6.99 -2.02
N LYS A 99 22.03 -6.65 -2.86
CA LYS A 99 23.45 -6.75 -2.51
C LYS A 99 23.79 -5.93 -1.26
N ILE A 100 23.20 -4.73 -1.11
CA ILE A 100 23.42 -3.84 0.04
C ILE A 100 22.99 -4.54 1.33
N VAL A 101 21.84 -5.23 1.31
CA VAL A 101 21.34 -6.01 2.45
C VAL A 101 22.29 -7.16 2.78
N LYS A 102 22.70 -7.95 1.77
CA LYS A 102 23.64 -9.07 1.97
C LYS A 102 24.98 -8.61 2.55
N ASP A 103 25.52 -7.51 2.06
CA ASP A 103 26.80 -6.96 2.53
C ASP A 103 26.66 -6.40 3.95
N ALA A 104 25.51 -5.78 4.27
CA ALA A 104 25.22 -5.32 5.62
C ALA A 104 25.10 -6.47 6.63
N LEU A 105 24.43 -7.58 6.27
CA LEU A 105 24.32 -8.77 7.11
C LEU A 105 25.69 -9.36 7.44
N LYS A 106 26.60 -9.45 6.47
CA LYS A 106 27.97 -9.95 6.67
C LYS A 106 28.78 -9.15 7.69
N ARG A 107 28.47 -7.87 7.89
CA ARG A 107 29.16 -7.02 8.87
C ARG A 107 28.77 -7.36 10.32
N GLY A 108 27.70 -8.13 10.55
CA GLY A 108 27.34 -8.64 11.88
C GLY A 108 26.85 -7.59 12.88
N LYS A 109 26.41 -6.40 12.42
CA LYS A 109 25.97 -5.29 13.29
C LYS A 109 24.44 -5.12 13.38
N GLY A 110 23.67 -6.02 12.76
CA GLY A 110 22.23 -5.85 12.56
C GLY A 110 21.90 -4.89 11.40
N ILE A 111 20.63 -4.82 11.03
CA ILE A 111 20.09 -3.94 9.98
C ILE A 111 18.82 -3.27 10.50
N ILE A 112 18.70 -1.96 10.28
CA ILE A 112 17.46 -1.22 10.49
C ILE A 112 16.86 -0.96 9.11
N PHE A 113 15.66 -1.50 8.86
CA PHE A 113 14.89 -1.19 7.67
C PHE A 113 13.99 0.02 7.93
N LEU A 114 14.04 1.00 7.04
CA LEU A 114 13.16 2.17 7.07
C LEU A 114 12.15 2.04 5.92
N THR A 115 10.89 1.76 6.26
CA THR A 115 9.81 1.55 5.31
C THR A 115 8.87 2.76 5.29
N PRO A 116 8.93 3.61 4.25
CA PRO A 116 7.98 4.71 4.13
C PRO A 116 6.56 4.14 3.96
N HIS A 117 5.55 4.92 4.35
CA HIS A 117 4.14 4.55 4.17
C HIS A 117 3.74 4.71 2.69
N LEU A 118 4.30 3.85 1.82
CA LEU A 118 4.15 3.89 0.38
C LEU A 118 3.81 2.50 -0.16
N GLY A 119 2.67 2.38 -0.84
CA GLY A 119 2.13 1.09 -1.28
C GLY A 119 1.81 0.17 -0.09
N CYS A 120 1.69 -1.14 -0.35
CA CYS A 120 1.61 -2.13 0.73
C CYS A 120 3.01 -2.51 1.23
N PHE A 121 3.55 -1.69 2.11
CA PHE A 121 4.84 -1.92 2.75
C PHE A 121 4.85 -3.14 3.68
N GLU A 122 3.68 -3.63 4.11
CA GLU A 122 3.54 -4.84 4.94
C GLU A 122 4.05 -6.12 4.26
N ILE A 123 4.26 -6.11 2.93
CA ILE A 123 4.92 -7.22 2.23
C ILE A 123 6.38 -7.45 2.69
N THR A 124 6.96 -6.47 3.39
CA THR A 124 8.32 -6.53 3.93
C THR A 124 8.38 -6.74 5.44
N SER A 125 7.23 -6.92 6.10
CA SER A 125 7.09 -7.14 7.55
C SER A 125 7.20 -8.61 7.93
#